data_AF-D6PQN9-F1
#
_entry.id   AF-D6PQN9-F1
#
_cell.length_a   1.000
_cell.length_b   1.000
_cell.length_c   1.000
_cell.angle_alpha   90.00
_cell.angle_beta   90.00
_cell.angle_gamma   90.00
#
_symmetry.space_group_name_H-M   'P 1'
#
loop_
_entity.id
_entity.type
_entity.pdbx_description
1 polymer ?
#
loop_
_entity_poly.entity_id
_entity_poly.type
_entity_poly.pdbx_seq_one_letter_code
_entity_poly.pdbx_strand_id
1 'polypeptide(L)'
;VLRRPDGSFNRDLAEFLDRKVPANAFPVDGVFSFDHVDSSTNLLTRIYQPASLFHHHRHGTVELTQPLSTTEIVPVLIFFHGGSFTHSSANSAIYDTFCRRLVSICGVVVVSVDYRRSPEHRYPCAYDDGWNALKWVKSRVWLQSGQHSNVYVYLAGDSSGGNIAHN
;
A
#
# COMPACT_ATOMS: atom_id res chain seq x y z
N VAL A 1 -15.28 -20.59 -11.12
CA VAL A 1 -15.91 -21.18 -9.91
C VAL A 1 -15.28 -20.57 -8.64
N LEU A 2 -15.22 -19.24 -8.54
CA LEU A 2 -14.71 -18.55 -7.35
C LEU A 2 -15.85 -18.18 -6.39
N ARG A 3 -16.86 -17.48 -6.92
CA ARG A 3 -18.14 -17.26 -6.24
C ARG A 3 -18.98 -18.53 -6.31
N ARG A 4 -19.53 -18.96 -5.17
CA ARG A 4 -20.47 -20.09 -5.10
C ARG A 4 -21.90 -19.58 -4.90
N PRO A 5 -22.93 -20.28 -5.42
CA PRO A 5 -24.33 -19.87 -5.26
C PRO A 5 -24.80 -19.77 -3.80
N ASP A 6 -24.16 -20.49 -2.87
CA ASP A 6 -24.44 -20.46 -1.43
C ASP A 6 -23.86 -19.24 -0.69
N GLY A 7 -23.21 -18.32 -1.40
CA GLY A 7 -22.58 -17.13 -0.84
C GLY A 7 -21.17 -17.36 -0.27
N SER A 8 -20.64 -18.59 -0.31
CA SER A 8 -19.24 -18.86 0.01
C SER A 8 -18.31 -18.47 -1.16
N PHE A 9 -17.02 -18.37 -0.84
CA PHE A 9 -15.98 -18.04 -1.81
C PHE A 9 -14.88 -19.10 -1.80
N ASN A 10 -14.36 -19.45 -2.97
CA ASN A 10 -13.23 -20.38 -3.09
C ASN A 10 -11.91 -19.62 -2.91
N ARG A 11 -11.55 -19.32 -1.65
CA ARG A 11 -10.37 -18.53 -1.30
C ARG A 11 -9.09 -19.14 -1.86
N ASP A 12 -8.84 -20.42 -1.62
CA ASP A 12 -7.59 -21.08 -2.03
C ASP A 12 -7.39 -21.02 -3.55
N LEU A 13 -8.45 -21.29 -4.33
CA LEU A 13 -8.38 -21.17 -5.79
C LEU A 13 -8.20 -19.72 -6.23
N ALA A 14 -8.83 -18.75 -5.55
CA ALA A 14 -8.63 -17.34 -5.86
C ALA A 14 -7.18 -16.90 -5.62
N GLU A 15 -6.58 -17.30 -4.50
CA GLU A 15 -5.18 -17.00 -4.20
C GLU A 15 -4.21 -17.68 -5.16
N PHE A 16 -4.52 -18.90 -5.60
CA PHE A 16 -3.71 -19.64 -6.58
C PHE A 16 -3.76 -19.00 -7.98
N LEU A 17 -4.94 -18.51 -8.40
CA LEU A 17 -5.13 -17.91 -9.72
C LEU A 17 -4.67 -16.45 -9.80
N ASP A 18 -4.61 -15.75 -8.65
CA ASP A 18 -4.17 -14.36 -8.64
C ASP A 18 -2.68 -14.26 -8.97
N ARG A 19 -2.36 -13.48 -10.00
CA ARG A 19 -0.96 -13.27 -10.39
C ARG A 19 -0.34 -12.27 -9.42
N LYS A 20 0.55 -12.73 -8.54
CA LYS A 20 1.22 -11.92 -7.53
C LYS A 20 2.68 -11.67 -7.85
N VAL A 21 3.25 -10.62 -7.26
CA VAL A 21 4.67 -10.28 -7.38
C VAL A 21 5.28 -10.00 -5.99
N PRO A 22 6.54 -10.40 -5.74
CA PRO A 22 7.22 -10.03 -4.51
C PRO A 22 7.57 -8.54 -4.50
N ALA A 23 7.84 -8.00 -3.30
CA ALA A 23 8.45 -6.69 -3.19
C ALA A 23 9.87 -6.72 -3.77
N ASN A 24 10.39 -5.56 -4.21
CA ASN A 24 11.72 -5.49 -4.79
C ASN A 24 12.46 -4.22 -4.33
N ALA A 25 13.46 -4.41 -3.48
CA ALA A 25 14.32 -3.33 -3.00
C ALA A 25 15.27 -2.79 -4.09
N PHE A 26 15.44 -3.50 -5.21
CA PHE A 26 16.16 -2.98 -6.37
C PHE A 26 15.22 -2.11 -7.21
N PRO A 27 15.57 -0.85 -7.47
CA PRO A 27 14.76 0.02 -8.31
C PRO A 27 14.52 -0.57 -9.70
N VAL A 28 13.26 -0.63 -10.10
CA VAL A 28 12.82 -0.92 -11.47
C VAL A 28 12.04 0.30 -11.95
N ASP A 29 12.46 0.88 -13.08
CA ASP A 29 11.91 2.13 -13.62
C ASP A 29 11.87 3.27 -12.58
N GLY A 30 12.92 3.33 -11.74
CA GLY A 30 13.07 4.35 -10.71
C GLY A 30 12.20 4.13 -9.47
N VAL A 31 11.55 2.98 -9.31
CA VAL A 31 10.72 2.66 -8.14
C VAL A 31 11.17 1.36 -7.49
N PHE A 32 11.37 1.38 -6.19
CA PHE A 32 11.55 0.16 -5.38
C PHE A 32 10.37 -0.02 -4.43
N SER A 33 10.23 -1.23 -3.88
CA SER A 33 9.20 -1.56 -2.91
C SER A 33 9.68 -2.49 -1.81
N PHE A 34 9.04 -2.41 -0.66
CA PHE A 34 9.25 -3.31 0.48
C PHE A 34 7.93 -3.54 1.23
N ASP A 35 7.83 -4.71 1.86
CA ASP A 35 6.66 -5.08 2.66
C ASP A 35 6.92 -4.76 4.14
N HIS A 36 5.92 -4.20 4.82
CA HIS A 36 5.93 -3.96 6.26
C HIS A 36 4.68 -4.58 6.89
N VAL A 37 4.87 -5.28 8.01
CA VAL A 37 3.77 -5.81 8.82
C VAL A 37 3.74 -5.05 10.14
N ASP A 38 2.62 -4.38 10.40
CA ASP A 38 2.39 -3.76 11.70
C ASP A 38 2.12 -4.86 12.74
N SER A 39 3.00 -4.99 13.73
CA SER A 39 2.91 -6.03 14.75
C SER A 39 1.67 -5.91 15.64
N SER A 40 1.07 -4.72 15.75
CA SER A 40 -0.11 -4.50 16.58
C SER A 40 -1.40 -4.97 15.92
N THR A 41 -1.44 -4.98 14.59
CA THR A 41 -2.64 -5.29 13.79
C THR A 41 -2.46 -6.51 12.87
N ASN A 42 -1.23 -6.98 12.70
CA ASN A 42 -0.80 -7.92 11.67
C ASN A 42 -1.15 -7.46 10.25
N LEU A 43 -1.38 -6.16 10.04
CA LEU A 43 -1.71 -5.61 8.75
C LEU A 43 -0.44 -5.50 7.90
N LEU A 44 -0.44 -6.18 6.74
CA LEU A 44 0.60 -6.02 5.75
C LEU A 44 0.32 -4.78 4.89
N THR A 45 1.37 -4.02 4.66
CA THR A 45 1.38 -2.91 3.71
C THR A 45 2.59 -3.05 2.79
N ARG A 46 2.42 -2.75 1.51
CA ARG A 46 3.53 -2.62 0.58
C ARG A 46 3.81 -1.16 0.33
N ILE A 47 5.04 -0.75 0.60
CA ILE A 47 5.50 0.63 0.41
C ILE A 47 6.23 0.70 -0.92
N TYR A 48 5.94 1.74 -1.71
CA TYR A 48 6.63 2.05 -2.96
C TYR A 48 7.23 3.46 -2.85
N GLN A 49 8.50 3.59 -3.19
CA GLN A 49 9.21 4.87 -3.11
C GLN A 49 10.00 5.14 -4.39
N PRO A 50 10.10 6.42 -4.79
CA PRO A 50 10.98 6.81 -5.89
C PRO A 50 12.44 6.69 -5.45
N ALA A 51 13.27 6.08 -6.29
CA ALA A 51 14.69 5.88 -6.04
C ALA A 51 15.47 7.21 -5.97
N SER A 52 14.95 8.28 -6.57
CA SER A 52 15.54 9.62 -6.53
C SER A 52 15.59 10.22 -5.12
N LEU A 53 14.71 9.81 -4.20
CA LEU A 53 14.79 10.25 -2.80
C LEU A 53 16.06 9.74 -2.09
N PHE A 54 16.75 8.75 -2.66
CA PHE A 54 17.99 8.20 -2.14
C PHE A 54 19.18 8.68 -2.98
N HIS A 55 19.47 9.99 -2.92
CA HIS A 55 20.59 10.58 -3.65
C HIS A 55 21.98 10.05 -3.22
N HIS A 56 22.10 9.32 -2.10
CA HIS A 56 23.41 8.91 -1.54
C HIS A 56 23.59 7.47 -1.05
N HIS A 57 22.62 6.55 -1.18
CA HIS A 57 22.78 5.18 -0.65
C HIS A 57 22.93 4.14 -1.77
N ARG A 58 24.19 3.83 -2.12
CA ARG A 58 24.59 2.83 -3.13
C ARG A 58 24.27 1.37 -2.79
N HIS A 59 23.63 1.06 -1.66
CA HIS A 59 23.56 -0.32 -1.17
C HIS A 59 22.25 -0.64 -0.46
N GLY A 60 21.21 -1.01 -1.23
CA GLY A 60 20.19 -2.01 -0.89
C GLY A 60 19.47 -1.94 0.47
N THR A 61 19.63 -0.86 1.24
CA THR A 61 19.18 -0.74 2.62
C THR A 61 18.32 0.51 2.68
N VAL A 62 17.04 0.31 2.95
CA VAL A 62 16.08 1.41 3.09
C VAL A 62 16.26 1.96 4.51
N GLU A 63 16.84 3.14 4.63
CA GLU A 63 16.98 3.80 5.92
C GLU A 63 15.64 4.48 6.28
N LEU A 64 14.83 3.79 7.09
CA LEU A 64 13.50 4.23 7.55
C LEU A 64 13.57 5.03 8.85
N THR A 65 14.59 5.87 9.01
CA THR A 65 14.82 6.67 10.22
C THR A 65 14.71 8.18 9.95
N GLN A 66 15.02 8.62 8.73
CA GLN A 66 15.04 10.02 8.33
C GLN A 66 13.78 10.42 7.55
N PRO A 67 13.29 11.66 7.71
CA PRO A 67 12.16 12.16 6.91
C PRO A 67 12.48 12.10 5.41
N LEU A 68 11.43 12.01 4.58
CA LEU A 68 11.56 11.98 3.11
C LEU A 68 12.25 13.24 2.57
N SER A 69 12.03 14.37 3.23
CA SER A 69 12.60 15.67 2.89
C SER A 69 12.41 16.64 4.06
N THR A 70 13.33 17.59 4.25
CA THR A 70 13.17 18.66 5.25
C THR A 70 12.72 19.99 4.65
N THR A 71 12.62 20.07 3.32
CA THR A 71 12.33 21.31 2.59
C THR A 71 11.13 21.14 1.66
N GLU A 72 11.19 20.16 0.78
CA GLU A 72 10.11 19.83 -0.17
C GLU A 72 9.01 18.99 0.47
N ILE A 73 7.77 19.22 0.03
CA ILE A 73 6.63 18.39 0.40
C ILE A 73 6.60 17.16 -0.50
N VAL A 74 6.67 15.98 0.10
CA VAL A 74 6.52 14.68 -0.56
C VAL A 74 5.19 14.07 -0.09
N PRO A 75 4.17 13.96 -0.97
CA PRO A 75 2.90 13.36 -0.60
C PRO A 75 3.02 11.86 -0.33
N VAL A 76 2.23 11.37 0.62
CA VAL A 76 2.07 9.95 0.92
C VAL A 76 0.65 9.54 0.54
N LEU A 77 0.54 8.71 -0.48
CA LEU A 77 -0.73 8.15 -0.95
C LEU A 77 -0.99 6.80 -0.29
N ILE A 78 -1.99 6.72 0.57
CA ILE A 78 -2.48 5.44 1.08
C ILE A 78 -3.46 4.88 0.06
N PHE A 79 -3.09 3.76 -0.55
CA PHE A 79 -3.85 3.14 -1.62
C PHE A 79 -4.56 1.87 -1.13
N PHE A 80 -5.86 1.79 -1.43
CA PHE A 80 -6.68 0.62 -1.22
C PHE A 80 -7.02 0.00 -2.57
N HIS A 81 -6.66 -1.27 -2.76
CA HIS A 81 -6.93 -1.96 -4.01
C HIS A 81 -8.42 -2.26 -4.21
N GLY A 82 -8.86 -2.35 -5.46
CA GLY A 82 -10.17 -2.86 -5.82
C GLY A 82 -10.28 -4.38 -5.68
N GLY A 83 -11.42 -4.92 -6.13
CA GLY A 83 -11.72 -6.36 -6.02
C GLY A 83 -13.05 -6.65 -5.31
N SER A 84 -13.94 -5.65 -5.23
CA SER A 84 -15.28 -5.79 -4.65
C SER A 84 -15.25 -6.35 -3.22
N PHE A 85 -14.27 -5.91 -2.42
CA PHE A 85 -13.98 -6.39 -1.05
C PHE A 85 -13.56 -7.85 -0.93
N THR A 86 -13.53 -8.63 -2.01
CA THR A 86 -13.31 -10.08 -1.98
C THR A 86 -12.02 -10.53 -2.66
N HIS A 87 -11.65 -9.86 -3.74
CA HIS A 87 -10.55 -10.25 -4.62
C HIS A 87 -9.29 -9.42 -4.37
N SER A 88 -8.17 -9.94 -4.89
CA SER A 88 -6.85 -9.29 -4.94
C SER A 88 -6.20 -9.04 -3.58
N SER A 89 -4.98 -8.50 -3.63
CA SER A 89 -4.12 -8.16 -2.50
C SER A 89 -3.19 -7.00 -2.91
N ALA A 90 -2.48 -6.42 -1.95
CA ALA A 90 -1.47 -5.38 -2.22
C ALA A 90 -0.34 -5.86 -3.16
N ASN A 91 -0.12 -7.19 -3.22
CA ASN A 91 0.87 -7.82 -4.09
C ASN A 91 0.30 -8.41 -5.39
N SER A 92 -0.99 -8.25 -5.70
CA SER A 92 -1.52 -8.59 -7.02
C SER A 92 -0.82 -7.73 -8.07
N ALA A 93 -0.30 -8.35 -9.13
CA ALA A 93 0.55 -7.70 -10.12
C ALA A 93 -0.10 -6.48 -10.79
N ILE A 94 -1.44 -6.48 -10.92
CA ILE A 94 -2.19 -5.34 -11.45
C ILE A 94 -2.07 -4.10 -10.54
N TYR A 95 -2.13 -4.29 -9.21
CA TYR A 95 -2.04 -3.21 -8.24
C TYR A 95 -0.59 -2.84 -7.93
N ASP A 96 0.35 -3.80 -7.97
CA ASP A 96 1.77 -3.48 -7.89
C ASP A 96 2.22 -2.59 -9.07
N THR A 97 1.82 -2.96 -10.30
CA THR A 97 2.08 -2.14 -11.50
C THR A 97 1.42 -0.76 -11.38
N PHE A 98 0.20 -0.69 -10.87
CA PHE A 98 -0.53 0.57 -10.70
C PHE A 98 0.16 1.48 -9.68
N CYS A 99 0.53 0.96 -8.50
CA CYS A 99 1.22 1.71 -7.46
C CYS A 99 2.59 2.22 -7.94
N ARG A 100 3.37 1.40 -8.67
CA ARG A 100 4.63 1.85 -9.28
C ARG A 100 4.42 3.02 -10.24
N ARG A 101 3.40 2.95 -11.10
CA ARG A 101 3.07 4.05 -12.02
C ARG A 101 2.66 5.32 -11.28
N LEU A 102 1.89 5.21 -10.20
CA LEU A 102 1.53 6.36 -9.36
C LEU A 102 2.78 7.03 -8.78
N VAL A 103 3.75 6.26 -8.27
CA VAL A 103 5.03 6.81 -7.80
C VAL A 103 5.73 7.57 -8.92
N SER A 104 5.92 6.94 -10.09
CA SER A 104 6.68 7.53 -11.20
C SER A 104 6.02 8.78 -11.79
N ILE A 105 4.68 8.80 -11.90
CA ILE A 105 3.95 9.90 -12.55
C ILE A 105 3.71 11.06 -11.58
N CYS A 106 3.39 10.76 -10.32
CA CYS A 106 2.96 11.78 -9.36
C CYS A 106 4.09 12.25 -8.43
N GLY A 107 5.24 11.56 -8.40
CA GLY A 107 6.34 11.91 -7.48
C GLY A 107 5.97 11.70 -6.01
N VAL A 108 5.19 10.66 -5.71
CA VAL A 108 4.66 10.37 -4.37
C VAL A 108 5.26 9.10 -3.79
N VAL A 109 5.15 8.94 -2.47
CA VAL A 109 5.28 7.63 -1.82
C VAL A 109 3.91 6.97 -1.82
N VAL A 110 3.83 5.68 -2.17
CA VAL A 110 2.57 4.92 -2.09
C VAL A 110 2.67 3.88 -0.98
N VAL A 111 1.64 3.80 -0.14
CA VAL A 111 1.44 2.75 0.87
C VAL A 111 0.20 1.96 0.47
N SER A 112 0.39 0.80 -0.16
CA SER A 112 -0.70 -0.08 -0.57
C SER A 112 -1.10 -1.01 0.57
N VAL A 113 -2.35 -0.92 1.02
CA VAL A 113 -2.85 -1.67 2.18
C VAL A 113 -3.38 -3.04 1.75
N ASP A 114 -2.91 -4.11 2.40
CA ASP A 114 -3.39 -5.48 2.19
C ASP A 114 -4.56 -5.78 3.14
N TYR A 115 -5.68 -5.09 2.92
CA TYR A 115 -6.82 -5.12 3.83
C TYR A 115 -7.54 -6.48 3.83
N ARG A 116 -8.18 -6.83 4.94
CA ARG A 116 -8.91 -8.10 5.08
C ARG A 116 -10.16 -8.15 4.19
N ARG A 117 -10.41 -9.32 3.59
CA ARG A 117 -11.39 -9.50 2.52
C ARG A 117 -12.60 -10.32 2.96
N SER A 118 -13.74 -9.98 2.37
CA SER A 118 -14.99 -10.74 2.46
C SER A 118 -14.95 -11.98 1.55
N PRO A 119 -15.71 -13.04 1.87
CA PRO A 119 -16.70 -13.14 2.95
C PRO A 119 -16.15 -13.53 4.33
N GLU A 120 -14.86 -13.86 4.45
CA GLU A 120 -14.22 -14.31 5.69
C GLU A 120 -14.11 -13.18 6.72
N HIS A 121 -13.81 -11.97 6.24
CA HIS A 121 -13.79 -10.75 7.02
C HIS A 121 -14.79 -9.76 6.43
N ARG A 122 -15.97 -9.71 7.04
CA ARG A 122 -17.06 -8.83 6.62
C ARG A 122 -16.87 -7.42 7.17
N TYR A 123 -17.76 -6.52 6.78
CA TYR A 123 -17.88 -5.19 7.38
C TYR A 123 -17.84 -5.28 8.92
N PRO A 124 -17.04 -4.43 9.62
CA PRO A 124 -16.27 -3.29 9.13
C PRO A 124 -14.76 -3.55 8.89
N CYS A 125 -14.30 -4.81 8.81
CA CYS A 125 -12.86 -5.13 8.88
C CYS A 125 -11.95 -4.35 7.91
N ALA A 126 -12.37 -4.17 6.65
CA ALA A 126 -11.57 -3.43 5.66
C ALA A 126 -11.38 -1.94 6.03
N TYR A 127 -12.39 -1.33 6.66
CA TYR A 127 -12.31 0.06 7.12
C TYR A 127 -11.46 0.18 8.38
N ASP A 128 -11.57 -0.79 9.30
CA ASP A 128 -10.68 -0.85 10.47
C ASP A 128 -9.21 -0.96 10.04
N ASP A 129 -8.92 -1.77 9.02
CA ASP A 129 -7.58 -1.91 8.45
C ASP A 129 -7.11 -0.62 7.79
N GLY A 130 -7.99 0.08 7.05
CA GLY A 130 -7.68 1.39 6.48
C GLY A 130 -7.41 2.46 7.53
N TRP A 131 -8.20 2.48 8.61
CA TRP A 131 -7.98 3.37 9.75
C TRP A 131 -6.66 3.08 10.47
N ASN A 132 -6.32 1.80 10.64
CA ASN A 132 -5.04 1.40 11.22
C ASN A 132 -3.86 1.79 10.33
N ALA A 133 -3.96 1.58 9.02
CA ALA A 133 -2.95 2.03 8.06
C ALA A 133 -2.75 3.56 8.10
N LEU A 134 -3.83 4.34 8.18
CA LEU A 134 -3.76 5.79 8.28
C LEU A 134 -3.02 6.25 9.55
N LYS A 135 -3.38 5.70 10.72
CA LYS A 135 -2.67 5.99 11.98
C LYS A 135 -1.21 5.57 11.92
N TRP A 136 -0.94 4.40 11.33
CA TRP A 136 0.43 3.91 11.18
C TRP A 136 1.27 4.86 10.32
N VAL A 137 0.75 5.28 9.16
CA VAL A 137 1.42 6.24 8.25
C VAL A 137 1.67 7.57 8.95
N LYS A 138 0.66 8.13 9.63
CA LYS A 138 0.77 9.42 10.33
C LYS A 138 1.79 9.41 11.48
N SER A 139 2.12 8.24 12.03
CA SER A 139 3.08 8.11 13.13
C SER A 139 4.52 7.87 12.67
N ARG A 140 4.79 7.70 11.37
CA ARG A 140 6.16 7.45 10.88
C ARG A 140 6.92 8.75 10.64
N VAL A 141 8.01 8.94 11.39
CA VAL A 141 8.96 10.04 11.17
C VAL A 141 9.54 10.01 9.76
N TRP A 142 9.87 8.83 9.25
CA TRP A 142 10.46 8.69 7.92
C TRP A 142 9.50 8.95 6.75
N LEU A 143 8.20 9.14 7.03
CA LEU A 143 7.20 9.59 6.04
C LEU A 143 6.92 11.10 6.12
N GLN A 144 7.55 11.81 7.06
CA GLN A 144 7.43 13.25 7.16
C GLN A 144 8.16 13.93 6.01
N SER A 145 7.63 15.09 5.60
CA SER A 145 8.27 15.96 4.61
C SER A 145 7.99 17.43 4.91
N GLY A 146 8.64 18.32 4.15
CA GLY A 146 8.48 19.77 4.23
C GLY A 146 9.04 20.42 5.51
N GLN A 147 9.03 21.76 5.52
CA GLN A 147 9.58 22.57 6.62
C GLN A 147 8.90 22.35 7.98
N HIS A 148 7.68 21.81 7.98
CA HIS A 148 6.91 21.53 9.20
C HIS A 148 7.04 20.08 9.68
N SER A 149 7.85 19.24 9.02
CA SER A 149 8.03 17.83 9.33
C SER A 149 6.69 17.09 9.51
N ASN A 150 5.80 17.24 8.52
CA ASN A 150 4.45 16.66 8.56
C ASN A 150 4.31 15.54 7.54
N VAL A 151 3.39 14.60 7.78
CA VAL A 151 3.01 13.57 6.80
C VAL A 151 1.81 14.07 5.99
N TYR A 152 2.04 14.42 4.73
CA TYR A 152 1.02 14.94 3.81
C TYR A 152 0.26 13.77 3.15
N VAL A 153 -0.81 13.33 3.80
CA VAL A 153 -1.54 12.11 3.42
C VAL A 153 -2.66 12.40 2.42
N TYR A 154 -2.75 11.53 1.41
CA TYR A 154 -3.88 11.43 0.49
C TYR A 154 -4.42 9.99 0.54
N LEU A 155 -5.74 9.83 0.48
CA LEU A 155 -6.39 8.52 0.38
C LEU A 155 -6.82 8.29 -1.05
N ALA A 156 -6.57 7.09 -1.57
CA ALA A 156 -7.03 6.69 -2.89
C ALA A 156 -7.39 5.21 -2.93
N GLY A 157 -8.22 4.84 -3.89
CA GLY A 157 -8.51 3.46 -4.21
C GLY A 157 -9.45 3.36 -5.39
N ASP A 158 -9.47 2.19 -6.03
CA ASP A 158 -10.40 1.87 -7.11
C ASP A 158 -11.45 0.87 -6.64
N SER A 159 -12.64 0.88 -7.25
CA SER A 159 -13.72 -0.05 -6.89
C SER A 159 -14.02 -0.04 -5.37
N SER A 160 -13.91 -1.19 -4.68
CA SER A 160 -14.04 -1.27 -3.22
C SER A 160 -13.02 -0.43 -2.47
N GLY A 161 -11.80 -0.27 -3.01
CA GLY A 161 -10.78 0.59 -2.43
C GLY A 161 -11.19 2.06 -2.41
N GLY A 162 -11.92 2.54 -3.42
CA GLY A 162 -12.48 3.88 -3.43
C GLY A 162 -13.57 4.06 -2.37
N ASN A 163 -14.34 3.00 -2.09
CA ASN A 163 -15.30 2.99 -1.00
C ASN A 163 -14.59 3.03 0.37
N ILE A 164 -13.53 2.25 0.57
CA ILE A 164 -12.69 2.27 1.79
C ILE A 164 -12.05 3.64 1.99
N ALA A 165 -11.58 4.30 0.93
CA ALA A 165 -10.98 5.63 1.03
C ALA A 165 -11.99 6.71 1.51
N HIS A 166 -13.29 6.49 1.30
CA HIS A 166 -14.34 7.44 1.66
C HIS A 166 -14.87 7.27 3.10
N ASN A 167 -15.03 6.03 3.55
CA ASN A 167 -15.70 5.68 4.81
C ASN A 167 -14.69 5.30 5.90
#